data_AF-A0A3B3UX13-F1
#
_entry.id   AF-A0A3B3UX13-F1
#
_cell.length_a   1.000
_cell.length_b   1.000
_cell.length_c   1.000
_cell.angle_alpha   90.00
_cell.angle_beta   90.00
_cell.angle_gamma   90.00
#
_symmetry.space_group_name_H-M   'P 1'
#
loop_
_entity.id
_entity.type
_entity.pdbx_description
1 polymer ?
#
loop_
_entity_poly.entity_id
_entity_poly.type
_entity_poly.pdbx_seq_one_letter_code
_entity_poly.pdbx_strand_id
1 'polypeptide(L)'
;PEELKSHLQKALDIASGLDNYLEKITTKESEPLAELYKYDFAFFLSTKSSENKSWVCFLAGQALKMLIHMSQAKRVLEIGMFTGYGALSMAEGLPEDGCLVACELEPYLKEFSQPIFEKSPHGKKITVKIGSAMETLKELAATGDQFDMVFIDADKNNYITYYNFIMDNNLLRPQGVICVDNSLFKARVYLKDTTDSNGLALRDFNQFIANDPRVEQVIIPLRDGISLIRRDDITDDEVFRGVKGRFILDRMRLDGKVAYVTGGGQGIGRGFAHALGEAGAKVAVVDMDQTKAETVVKELLLKGVIHGRKKELSCITPKKQVSQLVHDFVTGHNIDVMFLTETWLDDNNKSPILIESALPNYMF
;
A
#
# COMPACT_ATOMS: atom_id res chain seq x y z
N PRO A 1 -23.32 -42.86 -35.09
CA PRO A 1 -24.10 -41.59 -35.16
C PRO A 1 -24.86 -41.27 -33.87
N GLU A 2 -25.69 -42.18 -33.37
CA GLU A 2 -26.47 -41.97 -32.13
C GLU A 2 -25.61 -41.94 -30.86
N GLU A 3 -24.62 -42.82 -30.75
CA GLU A 3 -23.69 -42.82 -29.61
C GLU A 3 -22.89 -41.51 -29.52
N LEU A 4 -22.43 -40.98 -30.65
CA LEU A 4 -21.76 -39.67 -30.71
C LEU A 4 -22.71 -38.54 -30.30
N LYS A 5 -23.95 -38.55 -30.78
CA LYS A 5 -24.97 -37.56 -30.40
C LYS A 5 -25.26 -37.62 -28.89
N SER A 6 -25.33 -38.82 -28.32
CA SER A 6 -25.51 -39.04 -26.88
C SER A 6 -24.32 -38.48 -26.09
N HIS A 7 -23.09 -38.74 -26.51
CA HIS A 7 -21.89 -38.20 -25.85
C HIS A 7 -21.82 -36.67 -25.94
N LEU A 8 -22.16 -36.08 -27.08
CA LEU A 8 -22.20 -34.63 -27.25
C LEU A 8 -23.29 -33.98 -26.40
N GLN A 9 -24.48 -34.57 -26.35
CA GLN A 9 -25.56 -34.09 -25.49
C GLN A 9 -25.14 -34.16 -24.02
N LYS A 10 -24.54 -35.27 -23.58
CA LYS A 10 -24.05 -35.40 -22.21
C LYS A 10 -22.97 -34.36 -21.87
N ALA A 11 -22.06 -34.07 -22.80
CA ALA A 11 -21.06 -33.02 -22.61
C ALA A 11 -21.70 -31.62 -22.49
N LEU A 12 -22.70 -31.33 -23.31
CA LEU A 12 -23.48 -30.09 -23.25
C LEU A 12 -24.25 -29.98 -21.93
N ASP A 13 -24.89 -31.04 -21.48
CA ASP A 13 -25.65 -31.07 -20.22
C ASP A 13 -24.72 -30.83 -19.01
N ILE A 14 -23.53 -31.43 -19.01
CA ILE A 14 -22.50 -31.21 -17.98
C ILE A 14 -22.04 -29.75 -18.00
N ALA A 15 -21.70 -29.21 -19.17
CA ALA A 15 -21.17 -27.85 -19.31
C ALA A 15 -22.22 -26.78 -18.97
N SER A 16 -23.47 -26.94 -19.44
CA SER A 16 -24.54 -25.97 -19.25
C SER A 16 -25.26 -26.08 -17.90
N GLY A 17 -25.22 -27.26 -17.27
CA GLY A 17 -25.88 -27.51 -15.98
C GLY A 17 -25.14 -26.97 -14.76
N LEU A 18 -23.82 -26.77 -14.86
CA LEU A 18 -22.96 -26.44 -13.73
C LEU A 18 -23.35 -25.13 -13.05
N ASP A 19 -23.42 -24.03 -13.79
CA ASP A 19 -23.65 -22.70 -13.22
C ASP A 19 -25.01 -22.61 -12.52
N ASN A 20 -26.07 -23.11 -13.17
CA ASN A 20 -27.42 -23.17 -12.58
C ASN A 20 -27.45 -23.97 -11.28
N TYR A 21 -26.71 -25.10 -11.22
CA TYR A 21 -26.61 -25.91 -10.02
C TYR A 21 -25.92 -25.13 -8.89
N LEU A 22 -24.77 -24.51 -9.18
CA LEU A 22 -24.00 -23.74 -8.20
C LEU A 22 -24.79 -22.54 -7.66
N GLU A 23 -25.46 -21.78 -8.52
CA GLU A 23 -26.28 -20.63 -8.10
C GLU A 23 -27.46 -21.04 -7.21
N LYS A 24 -28.04 -22.22 -7.45
CA LYS A 24 -29.17 -22.75 -6.67
C LYS A 24 -28.76 -23.19 -5.27
N ILE A 25 -27.58 -23.80 -5.13
CA ILE A 25 -27.11 -24.40 -3.88
C ILE A 25 -26.21 -23.47 -3.05
N THR A 26 -25.79 -22.33 -3.60
CA THR A 26 -25.00 -21.32 -2.88
C THR A 26 -25.88 -20.44 -1.99
N THR A 27 -25.38 -20.09 -0.80
CA THR A 27 -26.00 -19.10 0.09
C THR A 27 -26.34 -17.82 -0.67
N LYS A 28 -27.56 -17.31 -0.49
CA LYS A 28 -28.04 -16.13 -1.21
C LYS A 28 -27.32 -14.85 -0.77
N GLU A 29 -27.27 -13.91 -1.70
CA GLU A 29 -26.75 -12.56 -1.49
C GLU A 29 -27.71 -11.73 -0.62
N SER A 30 -27.22 -10.60 -0.11
CA SER A 30 -28.04 -9.63 0.60
C SER A 30 -29.02 -8.92 -0.33
N GLU A 31 -30.03 -8.26 0.22
CA GLU A 31 -30.97 -7.46 -0.57
C GLU A 31 -30.28 -6.32 -1.34
N PRO A 32 -29.34 -5.53 -0.77
CA PRO A 32 -28.58 -4.53 -1.52
C PRO A 32 -27.78 -5.11 -2.69
N LEU A 33 -27.14 -6.28 -2.53
CA LEU A 33 -26.42 -6.95 -3.61
C LEU A 33 -27.38 -7.43 -4.71
N ALA A 34 -28.51 -8.04 -4.35
CA ALA A 34 -29.53 -8.46 -5.31
C ALA A 34 -30.14 -7.28 -6.08
N GLU A 35 -30.31 -6.13 -5.43
CA GLU A 35 -30.74 -4.88 -6.08
C GLU A 35 -29.67 -4.40 -7.07
N LEU A 36 -28.40 -4.36 -6.64
CA LEU A 36 -27.28 -3.95 -7.50
C LEU A 36 -27.11 -4.87 -8.71
N TYR A 37 -27.21 -6.18 -8.53
CA TYR A 37 -27.11 -7.14 -9.62
C TYR A 37 -28.18 -6.92 -10.69
N LYS A 38 -29.43 -6.60 -10.29
CA LYS A 38 -30.50 -6.26 -11.22
C LYS A 38 -30.21 -4.98 -11.99
N TYR A 39 -29.70 -3.95 -11.31
CA TYR A 39 -29.34 -2.70 -11.96
C TYR A 39 -28.16 -2.84 -12.90
N ASP A 40 -27.13 -3.60 -12.50
CA ASP A 40 -25.96 -3.87 -13.33
C ASP A 40 -26.36 -4.63 -14.61
N PHE A 41 -27.20 -5.66 -14.47
CA PHE A 41 -27.72 -6.39 -15.62
C PHE A 41 -28.53 -5.50 -16.58
N ALA A 42 -29.39 -4.62 -16.04
CA ALA A 42 -30.13 -3.66 -16.85
C ALA A 42 -29.22 -2.62 -17.52
N PHE A 43 -28.21 -2.14 -16.79
CA PHE A 43 -27.21 -1.19 -17.28
C PHE A 43 -26.41 -1.82 -18.43
N PHE A 44 -25.91 -3.05 -18.25
CA PHE A 44 -25.21 -3.81 -19.27
C PHE A 44 -26.04 -3.97 -20.56
N LEU A 45 -27.31 -4.37 -20.45
CA LEU A 45 -28.21 -4.49 -21.60
C LEU A 45 -28.46 -3.15 -22.31
N SER A 46 -28.46 -2.04 -21.57
CA SER A 46 -28.67 -0.70 -22.12
C SER A 46 -27.43 -0.15 -22.86
N THR A 47 -26.24 -0.52 -22.41
CA THR A 47 -24.99 -0.16 -23.08
C THR A 47 -24.77 -1.12 -24.24
N LYS A 48 -24.95 -0.67 -25.50
CA LYS A 48 -24.68 -1.44 -26.73
C LYS A 48 -23.21 -1.94 -26.89
N SER A 49 -22.39 -1.89 -25.85
CA SER A 49 -21.02 -2.42 -25.82
C SER A 49 -21.03 -3.88 -25.37
N SER A 50 -21.43 -4.77 -26.26
CA SER A 50 -21.50 -6.22 -26.02
C SER A 50 -20.13 -6.90 -25.87
N GLU A 51 -19.00 -6.20 -26.04
CA GLU A 51 -17.73 -6.88 -26.29
C GLU A 51 -16.70 -6.84 -25.16
N ASN A 52 -16.74 -5.91 -24.18
CA ASN A 52 -15.59 -5.74 -23.28
C ASN A 52 -15.89 -5.42 -21.79
N LYS A 53 -17.13 -5.53 -21.32
CA LYS A 53 -17.44 -5.32 -19.90
C LYS A 53 -17.75 -6.67 -19.22
N SER A 54 -16.84 -7.08 -18.35
CA SER A 54 -17.05 -8.18 -17.40
C SER A 54 -17.60 -7.58 -16.10
N TRP A 55 -18.54 -8.25 -15.45
CA TRP A 55 -19.00 -7.88 -14.11
C TRP A 55 -18.84 -9.08 -13.21
N VAL A 56 -18.53 -8.81 -11.94
CA VAL A 56 -18.50 -9.85 -10.92
C VAL A 56 -19.92 -10.40 -10.76
N CYS A 57 -20.10 -11.68 -11.09
CA CYS A 57 -21.39 -12.34 -10.95
C CYS A 57 -21.63 -12.79 -9.50
N PHE A 58 -22.88 -13.15 -9.20
CA PHE A 58 -23.31 -13.65 -7.88
C PHE A 58 -22.35 -14.67 -7.24
N LEU A 59 -21.96 -15.70 -8.00
CA LEU A 59 -21.12 -16.77 -7.45
C LEU A 59 -19.69 -16.27 -7.12
N ALA A 60 -19.14 -15.38 -7.95
CA ALA A 60 -17.84 -14.77 -7.70
C ALA A 60 -17.88 -13.82 -6.50
N GLY A 61 -18.93 -13.00 -6.37
CA GLY A 61 -19.13 -12.14 -5.20
C GLY A 61 -19.22 -12.92 -3.90
N GLN A 62 -20.00 -14.01 -3.87
CA GLN A 62 -20.10 -14.89 -2.70
C GLN A 62 -18.77 -15.59 -2.37
N ALA A 63 -17.99 -15.97 -3.39
CA ALA A 63 -16.65 -16.51 -3.17
C ALA A 63 -15.69 -15.46 -2.57
N LEU A 64 -15.68 -14.23 -3.09
CA LEU A 64 -14.87 -13.13 -2.55
C LEU A 64 -15.25 -12.83 -1.09
N LYS A 65 -16.55 -12.76 -0.78
CA LYS A 65 -17.03 -12.62 0.60
C LYS A 65 -16.51 -13.72 1.52
N MET A 66 -16.57 -14.98 1.06
CA MET A 66 -16.07 -16.13 1.81
C MET A 66 -14.56 -16.03 2.03
N LEU A 67 -13.79 -15.61 1.02
CA LEU A 67 -12.35 -15.42 1.12
C LEU A 67 -11.98 -14.33 2.14
N ILE A 68 -12.73 -13.23 2.20
CA ILE A 68 -12.55 -12.21 3.24
C ILE A 68 -12.79 -12.80 4.63
N HIS A 69 -13.87 -13.55 4.83
CA HIS A 69 -14.16 -14.20 6.11
C HIS A 69 -13.06 -15.20 6.51
N MET A 70 -12.60 -16.04 5.58
CA MET A 70 -11.59 -17.06 5.88
C MET A 70 -10.21 -16.46 6.15
N SER A 71 -9.84 -15.41 5.40
CA SER A 71 -8.55 -14.73 5.56
C SER A 71 -8.50 -13.75 6.74
N GLN A 72 -9.67 -13.42 7.32
CA GLN A 72 -9.81 -12.39 8.35
C GLN A 72 -9.22 -11.04 7.90
N ALA A 73 -9.34 -10.74 6.61
CA ALA A 73 -8.89 -9.48 6.05
C ALA A 73 -9.67 -8.31 6.67
N LYS A 74 -8.96 -7.23 7.01
CA LYS A 74 -9.52 -5.97 7.52
C LYS A 74 -9.36 -4.84 6.52
N ARG A 75 -8.26 -4.83 5.77
CA ARG A 75 -7.94 -3.79 4.79
C ARG A 75 -7.88 -4.40 3.41
N VAL A 76 -8.78 -3.99 2.53
CA VAL A 76 -8.89 -4.51 1.16
C VAL A 76 -8.65 -3.38 0.17
N LEU A 77 -7.93 -3.69 -0.91
CA LEU A 77 -7.81 -2.83 -2.08
C LEU A 77 -8.46 -3.52 -3.26
N GLU A 78 -9.28 -2.81 -4.02
CA GLU A 78 -9.87 -3.25 -5.27
C GLU A 78 -9.37 -2.38 -6.42
N ILE A 79 -8.84 -3.00 -7.46
CA ILE A 79 -8.40 -2.35 -8.69
C ILE A 79 -9.40 -2.70 -9.80
N GLY A 80 -10.30 -1.75 -10.10
CA GLY A 80 -11.42 -1.95 -11.02
C GLY A 80 -12.70 -2.27 -10.27
N MET A 81 -13.47 -1.24 -9.89
CA MET A 81 -14.71 -1.38 -9.13
C MET A 81 -15.93 -1.69 -10.02
N PHE A 82 -15.97 -1.06 -11.19
CA PHE A 82 -17.13 -1.01 -12.07
C PHE A 82 -18.38 -0.53 -11.31
N THR A 83 -19.48 -1.28 -11.36
CA THR A 83 -20.74 -1.00 -10.66
C THR A 83 -20.68 -1.24 -9.16
N GLY A 84 -19.59 -1.81 -8.63
CA GLY A 84 -19.39 -2.00 -7.19
C GLY A 84 -19.93 -3.31 -6.62
N TYR A 85 -20.32 -4.28 -7.45
CA TYR A 85 -20.81 -5.58 -6.97
C TYR A 85 -19.72 -6.36 -6.21
N GLY A 86 -18.49 -6.40 -6.75
CA GLY A 86 -17.31 -6.97 -6.09
C GLY A 86 -16.99 -6.25 -4.78
N ALA A 87 -16.84 -4.92 -4.83
CA ALA A 87 -16.64 -4.04 -3.69
C ALA A 87 -17.61 -4.33 -2.53
N LEU A 88 -18.91 -4.34 -2.83
CA LEU A 88 -19.94 -4.56 -1.83
C LEU A 88 -19.86 -5.97 -1.27
N SER A 89 -19.72 -6.99 -2.13
CA SER A 89 -19.58 -8.39 -1.71
C SER A 89 -18.44 -8.58 -0.72
N MET A 90 -17.26 -8.00 -1.01
CA MET A 90 -16.12 -8.03 -0.11
C MET A 90 -16.38 -7.24 1.19
N ALA A 91 -17.01 -6.07 1.11
CA ALA A 91 -17.34 -5.25 2.27
C ALA A 91 -18.30 -5.93 3.26
N GLU A 92 -19.22 -6.77 2.77
CA GLU A 92 -20.06 -7.60 3.64
C GLU A 92 -19.27 -8.69 4.38
N GLY A 93 -18.14 -9.13 3.82
CA GLY A 93 -17.23 -10.09 4.45
C GLY A 93 -16.36 -9.47 5.53
N LEU A 94 -16.07 -8.17 5.42
CA LEU A 94 -15.17 -7.46 6.33
C LEU A 94 -15.74 -7.38 7.76
N PRO A 95 -14.87 -7.34 8.80
CA PRO A 95 -15.31 -6.99 10.14
C PRO A 95 -15.84 -5.55 10.21
N GLU A 96 -16.40 -5.16 11.35
CA GLU A 96 -17.01 -3.83 11.53
C GLU A 96 -15.99 -2.69 11.40
N ASP A 97 -14.76 -2.93 11.84
CA ASP A 97 -13.60 -2.02 11.71
C ASP A 97 -12.83 -2.19 10.39
N GLY A 98 -13.34 -3.01 9.46
CA GLY A 98 -12.71 -3.22 8.17
C GLY A 98 -13.01 -2.10 7.18
N CYS A 99 -12.09 -1.89 6.24
CA CYS A 99 -12.22 -0.94 5.15
C CYS A 99 -11.79 -1.53 3.80
N LEU A 100 -12.40 -1.01 2.74
CA LEU A 100 -12.12 -1.33 1.35
C LEU A 100 -11.86 -0.03 0.60
N VAL A 101 -10.74 0.05 -0.11
CA VAL A 101 -10.44 1.13 -1.06
C VAL A 101 -10.68 0.58 -2.47
N ALA A 102 -11.60 1.20 -3.21
CA ALA A 102 -11.94 0.80 -4.57
C ALA A 102 -11.43 1.84 -5.57
N CYS A 103 -10.58 1.43 -6.50
CA CYS A 103 -10.13 2.25 -7.62
C CYS A 103 -11.16 2.17 -8.76
N GLU A 104 -11.66 3.32 -9.18
CA GLU A 104 -12.58 3.44 -10.30
C GLU A 104 -12.14 4.58 -11.23
N LEU A 105 -12.12 4.33 -12.54
CA LEU A 105 -11.68 5.31 -13.51
C LEU A 105 -12.81 6.30 -13.83
N GLU A 106 -14.04 5.82 -13.97
CA GLU A 106 -15.14 6.58 -14.51
C GLU A 106 -16.04 7.16 -13.39
N PRO A 107 -16.15 8.49 -13.26
CA PRO A 107 -16.93 9.11 -12.19
C PRO A 107 -18.40 8.65 -12.10
N TYR A 108 -19.04 8.38 -13.24
CA TYR A 108 -20.46 7.99 -13.29
C TYR A 108 -20.73 6.63 -12.63
N LEU A 109 -19.72 5.74 -12.56
CA LEU A 109 -19.86 4.43 -11.91
C LEU A 109 -19.88 4.55 -10.38
N LYS A 110 -19.23 5.57 -9.83
CA LYS A 110 -19.40 5.94 -8.42
C LYS A 110 -20.81 6.48 -8.16
N GLU A 111 -21.32 7.36 -9.02
CA GLU A 111 -22.69 7.87 -8.91
C GLU A 111 -23.73 6.74 -9.00
N PHE A 112 -23.47 5.72 -9.82
CA PHE A 112 -24.30 4.53 -9.94
C PHE A 112 -24.31 3.67 -8.67
N SER A 113 -23.14 3.44 -8.07
CA SER A 113 -22.97 2.53 -6.92
C SER A 113 -23.33 3.16 -5.58
N GLN A 114 -23.11 4.46 -5.44
CA GLN A 114 -23.28 5.21 -4.18
C GLN A 114 -24.65 5.02 -3.52
N PRO A 115 -25.81 5.10 -4.22
CA PRO A 115 -27.12 4.91 -3.61
C PRO A 115 -27.32 3.49 -3.02
N ILE A 116 -26.68 2.48 -3.62
CA ILE A 116 -26.73 1.10 -3.07
C ILE A 116 -25.84 1.00 -1.84
N PHE A 117 -24.64 1.57 -1.88
CA PHE A 117 -23.73 1.56 -0.74
C PHE A 117 -24.37 2.25 0.48
N GLU A 118 -25.10 3.35 0.28
CA GLU A 118 -25.81 4.05 1.35
C GLU A 118 -26.94 3.23 1.99
N LYS A 119 -27.60 2.35 1.22
CA LYS A 119 -28.63 1.43 1.74
C LYS A 119 -28.03 0.23 2.46
N SER A 120 -26.82 -0.18 2.11
CA SER A 120 -26.17 -1.33 2.71
C SER A 120 -25.56 -0.98 4.07
N PRO A 121 -25.75 -1.80 5.12
CA PRO A 121 -25.05 -1.60 6.40
C PRO A 121 -23.52 -1.68 6.26
N HIS A 122 -23.02 -2.24 5.16
CA HIS A 122 -21.60 -2.43 4.89
C HIS A 122 -21.01 -1.37 3.94
N GLY A 123 -21.83 -0.55 3.27
CA GLY A 123 -21.32 0.40 2.27
C GLY A 123 -20.41 1.48 2.84
N LYS A 124 -20.57 1.84 4.13
CA LYS A 124 -19.66 2.76 4.84
C LYS A 124 -18.20 2.29 4.93
N LYS A 125 -17.95 0.99 4.69
CA LYS A 125 -16.59 0.42 4.66
C LYS A 125 -15.88 0.71 3.34
N ILE A 126 -16.59 1.12 2.31
CA ILE A 126 -16.08 1.30 0.95
C ILE A 126 -15.71 2.76 0.73
N THR A 127 -14.48 3.00 0.31
CA THR A 127 -13.99 4.31 -0.13
C THR A 127 -13.63 4.25 -1.61
N VAL A 128 -14.40 4.95 -2.45
CA VAL A 128 -14.16 5.00 -3.90
C VAL A 128 -13.19 6.13 -4.27
N LYS A 129 -12.06 5.76 -4.86
CA LYS A 129 -11.02 6.63 -5.40
C LYS A 129 -11.18 6.75 -6.91
N ILE A 130 -11.62 7.93 -7.36
CA ILE A 130 -11.79 8.23 -8.79
C ILE A 130 -10.46 8.62 -9.41
N GLY A 131 -10.08 7.93 -10.49
CA GLY A 131 -8.90 8.22 -11.28
C GLY A 131 -8.17 6.94 -11.74
N SER A 132 -6.98 7.13 -12.29
CA SER A 132 -6.13 5.98 -12.67
C SER A 132 -5.78 5.16 -11.42
N ALA A 133 -5.91 3.83 -11.54
CA ALA A 133 -5.50 2.91 -10.49
C ALA A 133 -4.02 3.12 -10.11
N MET A 134 -3.14 3.36 -11.08
CA MET A 134 -1.72 3.61 -10.79
C MET A 134 -1.47 4.86 -9.96
N GLU A 135 -2.25 5.93 -10.16
CA GLU A 135 -2.10 7.14 -9.33
C GLU A 135 -2.57 6.88 -7.90
N THR A 136 -3.69 6.17 -7.74
CA THR A 136 -4.16 5.75 -6.41
C THR A 136 -3.13 4.86 -5.70
N LEU A 137 -2.52 3.90 -6.42
CA LEU A 137 -1.48 3.05 -5.87
C LEU A 137 -0.26 3.87 -5.40
N LYS A 138 0.17 4.87 -6.17
CA LYS A 138 1.27 5.77 -5.77
C LYS A 138 0.94 6.59 -4.53
N GLU A 139 -0.29 7.11 -4.43
CA GLU A 139 -0.75 7.84 -3.24
C GLU A 139 -0.72 6.93 -2.01
N LEU A 140 -1.25 5.71 -2.11
CA LEU A 140 -1.27 4.72 -1.03
C LEU A 140 0.15 4.27 -0.63
N ALA A 141 1.05 4.15 -1.60
CA ALA A 141 2.45 3.82 -1.33
C ALA A 141 3.14 4.97 -0.58
N ALA A 142 2.88 6.21 -0.96
CA ALA A 142 3.46 7.39 -0.33
C ALA A 142 3.01 7.58 1.13
N THR A 143 1.81 7.10 1.49
CA THR A 143 1.29 7.08 2.87
C THR A 143 1.74 5.86 3.67
N GLY A 144 2.38 4.87 3.03
CA GLY A 144 2.80 3.62 3.65
C GLY A 144 1.62 2.69 3.99
N ASP A 145 0.50 2.81 3.27
CA ASP A 145 -0.66 1.96 3.48
C ASP A 145 -0.35 0.51 3.10
N GLN A 146 -0.94 -0.43 3.84
CA GLN A 146 -0.87 -1.86 3.55
C GLN A 146 -2.25 -2.49 3.55
N PHE A 147 -2.38 -3.57 2.79
CA PHE A 147 -3.62 -4.31 2.58
C PHE A 147 -3.41 -5.79 2.90
N ASP A 148 -4.44 -6.37 3.50
CA ASP A 148 -4.51 -7.79 3.84
C ASP A 148 -4.90 -8.61 2.60
N MET A 149 -5.74 -8.01 1.74
CA MET A 149 -6.14 -8.59 0.47
C MET A 149 -6.21 -7.51 -0.61
N VAL A 150 -5.79 -7.86 -1.84
CA VAL A 150 -5.98 -7.01 -3.02
C VAL A 150 -6.77 -7.78 -4.06
N PHE A 151 -7.79 -7.17 -4.66
CA PHE A 151 -8.54 -7.72 -5.78
C PHE A 151 -8.20 -6.95 -7.06
N ILE A 152 -7.79 -7.66 -8.12
CA ILE A 152 -7.44 -7.06 -9.40
C ILE A 152 -8.45 -7.51 -10.45
N ASP A 153 -9.27 -6.57 -10.91
CA ASP A 153 -10.25 -6.73 -11.99
C ASP A 153 -10.36 -5.47 -12.89
N ALA A 154 -9.23 -5.02 -13.43
CA ALA A 154 -9.19 -3.88 -14.36
C ALA A 154 -8.78 -4.30 -15.78
N ASP A 155 -8.00 -3.47 -16.47
CA ASP A 155 -7.49 -3.76 -17.80
C ASP A 155 -6.33 -4.78 -17.75
N LYS A 156 -6.51 -5.87 -18.50
CA LYS A 156 -5.70 -7.09 -18.36
C LYS A 156 -4.24 -6.88 -18.76
N ASN A 157 -3.97 -5.94 -19.66
CA ASN A 157 -2.63 -5.60 -20.12
C ASN A 157 -1.75 -4.98 -19.02
N ASN A 158 -2.35 -4.40 -17.97
CA ASN A 158 -1.61 -3.79 -16.86
C ASN A 158 -1.54 -4.68 -15.62
N TYR A 159 -2.02 -5.93 -15.65
CA TYR A 159 -2.02 -6.80 -14.47
C TYR A 159 -0.62 -7.04 -13.88
N ILE A 160 0.38 -7.27 -14.73
CA ILE A 160 1.78 -7.40 -14.30
C ILE A 160 2.27 -6.08 -13.68
N THR A 161 1.91 -4.93 -14.26
CA THR A 161 2.27 -3.61 -13.74
C THR A 161 1.67 -3.37 -12.36
N TYR A 162 0.38 -3.65 -12.17
CA TYR A 162 -0.29 -3.53 -10.87
C TYR A 162 0.34 -4.44 -9.83
N TYR A 163 0.50 -5.72 -10.18
CA TYR A 163 1.10 -6.70 -9.29
C TYR A 163 2.51 -6.30 -8.84
N ASN A 164 3.39 -5.94 -9.77
CA ASN A 164 4.75 -5.50 -9.42
C ASN A 164 4.72 -4.26 -8.55
N PHE A 165 3.91 -3.26 -8.89
CA PHE A 165 3.82 -2.05 -8.08
C PHE A 165 3.36 -2.34 -6.65
N ILE A 166 2.34 -3.19 -6.48
CA ILE A 166 1.84 -3.62 -5.16
C ILE A 166 2.94 -4.30 -4.35
N MET A 167 3.66 -5.23 -4.96
CA MET A 167 4.70 -6.03 -4.29
C MET A 167 5.93 -5.19 -3.95
N ASP A 168 6.40 -4.37 -4.90
CA ASP A 168 7.64 -3.60 -4.79
C ASP A 168 7.49 -2.39 -3.85
N ASN A 169 6.27 -1.84 -3.71
CA ASN A 169 5.96 -0.75 -2.79
C ASN A 169 5.31 -1.23 -1.48
N ASN A 170 5.39 -2.53 -1.19
CA ASN A 170 4.93 -3.12 0.06
C ASN A 170 3.45 -2.85 0.40
N LEU A 171 2.60 -2.67 -0.61
CA LEU A 171 1.17 -2.41 -0.43
C LEU A 171 0.40 -3.66 0.02
N LEU A 172 0.89 -4.85 -0.30
CA LEU A 172 0.34 -6.10 0.23
C LEU A 172 1.17 -6.54 1.44
N ARG A 173 0.56 -6.79 2.60
CA ARG A 173 1.31 -7.27 3.77
C ARG A 173 1.93 -8.67 3.52
N PRO A 174 2.97 -9.07 4.27
CA PRO A 174 3.39 -10.47 4.33
C PRO A 174 2.21 -11.39 4.68
N GLN A 175 2.11 -12.55 4.02
CA GLN A 175 0.96 -13.45 4.09
C GLN A 175 -0.37 -12.88 3.58
N GLY A 176 -0.37 -11.65 3.04
CA GLY A 176 -1.51 -11.09 2.33
C GLY A 176 -1.80 -11.86 1.04
N VAL A 177 -3.02 -11.72 0.54
CA VAL A 177 -3.49 -12.44 -0.65
C VAL A 177 -3.88 -11.47 -1.77
N ILE A 178 -3.41 -11.71 -2.98
CA ILE A 178 -3.94 -11.06 -4.19
C ILE A 178 -4.91 -12.05 -4.84
N CYS A 179 -6.12 -11.58 -5.10
CA CYS A 179 -7.14 -12.25 -5.89
C CYS A 179 -7.18 -11.59 -7.27
N VAL A 180 -7.06 -12.36 -8.35
CA VAL A 180 -7.07 -11.83 -9.73
C VAL A 180 -8.20 -12.46 -10.50
N ASP A 181 -9.11 -11.64 -11.04
CA ASP A 181 -10.24 -12.15 -11.82
C ASP A 181 -9.86 -12.45 -13.28
N ASN A 182 -10.70 -13.26 -13.91
CA ASN A 182 -10.63 -13.69 -15.30
C ASN A 182 -9.33 -14.43 -15.68
N SER A 183 -8.66 -15.09 -14.74
CA SER A 183 -7.37 -15.74 -14.96
C SER A 183 -7.40 -16.86 -16.02
N LEU A 184 -8.56 -17.41 -16.36
CA LEU A 184 -8.77 -18.37 -17.45
C LEU A 184 -9.36 -17.74 -18.73
N PHE A 185 -9.87 -16.51 -18.64
CA PHE A 185 -10.38 -15.64 -19.71
C PHE A 185 -11.07 -16.37 -20.86
N LYS A 186 -12.28 -16.91 -20.66
CA LYS A 186 -13.04 -17.60 -21.72
C LYS A 186 -12.20 -18.67 -22.46
N ALA A 187 -11.38 -19.41 -21.71
CA ALA A 187 -10.41 -20.40 -22.18
C ALA A 187 -9.23 -19.86 -23.02
N ARG A 188 -9.18 -18.57 -23.35
CA ARG A 188 -8.20 -17.98 -24.27
C ARG A 188 -6.76 -18.13 -23.78
N VAL A 189 -6.55 -18.23 -22.46
CA VAL A 189 -5.20 -18.37 -21.90
C VAL A 189 -4.52 -19.70 -22.26
N TYR A 190 -5.26 -20.75 -22.62
CA TYR A 190 -4.68 -22.06 -22.98
C TYR A 190 -5.05 -22.56 -24.38
N LEU A 191 -5.93 -21.87 -25.11
CA LEU A 191 -6.21 -22.16 -26.52
C LEU A 191 -5.02 -21.77 -27.41
N LYS A 192 -4.59 -22.68 -28.28
CA LYS A 192 -3.38 -22.52 -29.12
C LYS A 192 -3.53 -21.43 -30.19
N ASP A 193 -4.75 -21.16 -30.63
CA ASP A 193 -5.11 -20.28 -31.74
C ASP A 193 -5.64 -18.92 -31.28
N THR A 194 -5.48 -18.57 -29.99
CA THR A 194 -5.93 -17.26 -29.52
C THR A 194 -5.09 -16.13 -30.14
N THR A 195 -5.77 -15.11 -30.64
CA THR A 195 -5.20 -13.81 -31.04
C THR A 195 -5.72 -12.66 -30.19
N ASP A 196 -6.58 -12.97 -29.22
CA ASP A 196 -7.17 -12.01 -28.28
C ASP A 196 -6.08 -11.43 -27.37
N SER A 197 -5.92 -10.10 -27.39
CA SER A 197 -4.87 -9.42 -26.63
C SER A 197 -5.00 -9.61 -25.13
N ASN A 198 -6.22 -9.61 -24.58
CA ASN A 198 -6.46 -9.84 -23.15
C ASN A 198 -6.13 -11.30 -22.77
N GLY A 199 -6.53 -12.26 -23.61
CA GLY A 199 -6.20 -13.66 -23.42
C GLY A 199 -4.69 -13.93 -23.46
N LEU A 200 -3.95 -13.23 -24.33
CA LEU A 200 -2.48 -13.30 -24.37
C LEU A 200 -1.86 -12.64 -23.14
N ALA A 201 -2.31 -11.44 -22.75
CA ALA A 201 -1.82 -10.74 -21.57
C ALA A 201 -2.02 -11.57 -20.28
N LEU A 202 -3.17 -12.24 -20.14
CA LEU A 202 -3.46 -13.10 -18.98
C LEU A 202 -2.67 -14.42 -19.02
N ARG A 203 -2.38 -14.96 -20.20
CA ARG A 203 -1.43 -16.07 -20.34
C ARG A 203 -0.05 -15.68 -19.83
N ASP A 204 0.44 -14.52 -20.24
CA ASP A 204 1.73 -14.00 -19.81
C ASP A 204 1.74 -13.70 -18.31
N PHE A 205 0.66 -13.12 -17.78
CA PHE A 205 0.48 -12.90 -16.34
C PHE A 205 0.52 -14.21 -15.55
N ASN A 206 -0.26 -15.23 -15.94
CA ASN A 206 -0.29 -16.51 -15.27
C ASN A 206 1.09 -17.18 -15.24
N GLN A 207 1.83 -17.11 -16.37
CA GLN A 207 3.17 -17.64 -16.47
C GLN A 207 4.18 -16.84 -15.64
N PHE A 208 4.01 -15.52 -15.57
CA PHE A 208 4.81 -14.63 -14.74
C PHE A 208 4.68 -14.97 -13.25
N ILE A 209 3.44 -15.08 -12.74
CA ILE A 209 3.22 -15.42 -11.33
C ILE A 209 3.69 -16.85 -11.01
N ALA A 210 3.52 -17.81 -11.93
CA ALA A 210 4.01 -19.18 -11.73
C ALA A 210 5.53 -19.28 -11.52
N ASN A 211 6.28 -18.27 -11.97
CA ASN A 211 7.72 -18.19 -11.84
C ASN A 211 8.18 -17.17 -10.78
N ASP A 212 7.27 -16.50 -10.06
CA ASP A 212 7.63 -15.52 -9.03
C ASP A 212 7.92 -16.22 -7.70
N PRO A 213 9.16 -16.20 -7.18
CA PRO A 213 9.53 -16.89 -5.94
C PRO A 213 8.99 -16.21 -4.68
N ARG A 214 8.35 -15.03 -4.78
CA ARG A 214 7.82 -14.27 -3.64
C ARG A 214 6.44 -14.77 -3.18
N VAL A 215 5.83 -15.70 -3.90
CA VAL A 215 4.43 -16.09 -3.72
C VAL A 215 4.22 -17.58 -3.90
N GLU A 216 3.17 -18.09 -3.27
CA GLU A 216 2.50 -19.31 -3.69
C GLU A 216 1.16 -18.96 -4.36
N GLN A 217 0.72 -19.76 -5.32
CA GLN A 217 -0.53 -19.49 -6.02
C GLN A 217 -1.35 -20.72 -6.40
N VAL A 218 -2.65 -20.52 -6.57
CA VAL A 218 -3.58 -21.49 -7.16
C VAL A 218 -4.61 -20.77 -8.04
N ILE A 219 -4.91 -21.34 -9.21
CA ILE A 219 -6.00 -20.86 -10.09
C ILE A 219 -7.24 -21.72 -9.85
N ILE A 220 -8.33 -21.08 -9.45
CA ILE A 220 -9.62 -21.73 -9.20
C ILE A 220 -10.50 -21.55 -10.44
N PRO A 221 -11.05 -22.62 -11.03
CA PRO A 221 -11.93 -22.56 -12.21
C PRO A 221 -13.35 -22.13 -11.84
N LEU A 222 -13.46 -21.00 -11.14
CA LEU A 222 -14.71 -20.33 -10.85
C LEU A 222 -14.98 -19.33 -11.98
N ARG A 223 -16.00 -19.58 -12.81
CA ARG A 223 -16.33 -18.76 -13.99
C ARG A 223 -15.12 -18.59 -14.92
N ASP A 224 -14.75 -17.35 -15.24
CA ASP A 224 -13.57 -17.03 -16.06
C ASP A 224 -12.24 -17.18 -15.29
N GLY A 225 -12.27 -17.74 -14.08
CA GLY A 225 -11.10 -18.14 -13.30
C GLY A 225 -10.64 -17.06 -12.31
N ILE A 226 -10.38 -17.46 -11.07
CA ILE A 226 -9.81 -16.59 -10.04
C ILE A 226 -8.46 -17.15 -9.60
N SER A 227 -7.40 -16.36 -9.73
CA SER A 227 -6.11 -16.71 -9.11
C SER A 227 -6.08 -16.22 -7.68
N LEU A 228 -5.69 -17.09 -6.76
CA LEU A 228 -5.31 -16.74 -5.39
C LEU A 228 -3.80 -16.78 -5.30
N ILE A 229 -3.19 -15.66 -4.95
CA ILE A 229 -1.73 -15.47 -4.90
C ILE A 229 -1.38 -15.00 -3.49
N ARG A 230 -0.84 -15.89 -2.66
CA ARG A 230 -0.44 -15.55 -1.29
C ARG A 230 1.02 -15.12 -1.29
N ARG A 231 1.28 -13.91 -0.78
CA ARG A 231 2.66 -13.44 -0.57
C ARG A 231 3.32 -14.23 0.55
N ASP A 232 4.49 -14.78 0.26
CA ASP A 232 5.26 -15.48 1.26
C ASP A 232 5.93 -14.53 2.23
N ASP A 233 6.12 -15.05 3.44
CA ASP A 233 6.97 -14.42 4.42
C ASP A 233 8.41 -14.88 4.21
N ILE A 234 9.14 -14.12 3.38
CA ILE A 234 10.53 -14.46 3.04
C ILE A 234 11.47 -14.23 4.23
N THR A 235 11.12 -13.32 5.17
CA THR A 235 11.87 -13.06 6.40
C THR A 235 11.11 -12.07 7.31
N ASP A 236 11.16 -12.26 8.64
CA ASP A 236 10.54 -11.36 9.63
C ASP A 236 11.41 -10.14 9.99
N ASP A 237 12.50 -9.92 9.27
CA ASP A 237 13.49 -8.87 9.57
C ASP A 237 12.98 -7.46 9.20
N GLU A 238 12.85 -6.57 10.20
CA GLU A 238 12.41 -5.18 10.02
C GLU A 238 13.38 -4.31 9.21
N VAL A 239 14.66 -4.68 9.14
CA VAL A 239 15.64 -4.02 8.27
C VAL A 239 15.28 -4.27 6.81
N PHE A 240 14.86 -5.50 6.50
CA PHE A 240 14.44 -5.90 5.15
C PHE A 240 13.07 -5.31 4.79
N ARG A 241 12.11 -5.37 5.72
CA ARG A 241 10.72 -4.98 5.44
C ARG A 241 10.42 -3.49 5.60
N GLY A 242 11.26 -2.76 6.31
CA GLY A 242 10.93 -1.41 6.78
C GLY A 242 9.89 -1.43 7.90
N VAL A 243 9.73 -0.30 8.59
CA VAL A 243 8.77 -0.15 9.70
C VAL A 243 7.72 0.89 9.31
N LYS A 244 6.44 0.49 9.38
CA LYS A 244 5.28 1.33 8.95
C LYS A 244 5.43 1.84 7.51
N GLY A 245 5.81 0.95 6.58
CA GLY A 245 5.98 1.29 5.17
C GLY A 245 7.20 2.15 4.84
N ARG A 246 8.09 2.43 5.81
CA ARG A 246 9.30 3.22 5.58
C ARG A 246 10.55 2.34 5.63
N PHE A 247 11.32 2.35 4.54
CA PHE A 247 12.59 1.65 4.44
C PHE A 247 13.66 2.30 5.33
N ILE A 248 14.77 1.59 5.54
CA ILE A 248 15.80 2.01 6.49
C ILE A 248 16.31 3.43 6.22
N LEU A 249 16.50 3.83 4.96
CA LEU A 249 16.96 5.17 4.62
C LEU A 249 15.89 6.24 4.85
N ASP A 250 14.61 5.94 4.60
CA ASP A 250 13.51 6.87 4.86
C ASP A 250 13.30 7.10 6.36
N ARG A 251 13.55 6.07 7.18
CA ARG A 251 13.55 6.17 8.64
C ARG A 251 14.70 7.03 9.18
N MET A 252 15.77 7.16 8.42
CA MET A 252 16.92 8.01 8.75
C MET A 252 16.73 9.47 8.29
N ARG A 253 15.69 9.79 7.50
CA ARG A 253 15.41 11.18 7.08
C ARG A 253 14.87 12.01 8.24
N LEU A 254 15.35 13.25 8.33
CA LEU A 254 15.02 14.26 9.34
C LEU A 254 14.48 15.55 8.70
N ASP A 255 13.84 15.46 7.54
CA ASP A 255 13.32 16.63 6.85
C ASP A 255 12.37 17.45 7.74
N GLY A 256 12.61 18.76 7.78
CA GLY A 256 11.79 19.70 8.56
C GLY A 256 12.04 19.65 10.07
N LYS A 257 12.91 18.75 10.56
CA LYS A 257 13.30 18.64 11.96
C LYS A 257 14.40 19.64 12.31
N VAL A 258 14.44 20.10 13.56
CA VAL A 258 15.52 20.94 14.07
C VAL A 258 16.44 20.12 14.97
N ALA A 259 17.71 20.06 14.59
CA ALA A 259 18.78 19.36 15.29
C ALA A 259 19.74 20.35 15.96
N TYR A 260 20.09 20.10 17.22
CA TYR A 260 21.02 20.93 17.97
C TYR A 260 22.26 20.13 18.35
N VAL A 261 23.44 20.58 17.93
CA VAL A 261 24.69 19.85 18.14
C VAL A 261 25.66 20.71 18.94
N THR A 262 25.80 20.38 20.22
CA THR A 262 26.84 20.95 21.09
C THR A 262 28.20 20.33 20.74
N GLY A 263 29.30 21.06 20.97
CA GLY A 263 30.64 20.67 20.48
C GLY A 263 30.71 20.52 18.96
N GLY A 264 29.79 21.15 18.23
CA GLY A 264 29.58 20.95 16.80
C GLY A 264 30.68 21.52 15.91
N GLY A 265 31.63 22.29 16.46
CA GLY A 265 32.69 22.93 15.70
C GLY A 265 33.82 21.97 15.29
N GLN A 266 33.90 20.77 15.88
CA GLN A 266 35.01 19.84 15.63
C GLN A 266 34.67 18.38 15.96
N GLY A 267 35.58 17.47 15.59
CA GLY A 267 35.52 16.06 15.99
C GLY A 267 34.18 15.38 15.66
N ILE A 268 33.67 14.63 16.65
CA ILE A 268 32.41 13.89 16.53
C ILE A 268 31.20 14.83 16.38
N GLY A 269 31.18 15.96 17.10
CA GLY A 269 30.09 16.95 16.99
C GLY A 269 29.98 17.54 15.59
N ARG A 270 31.11 17.89 14.96
CA ARG A 270 31.12 18.27 13.54
C ARG A 270 30.56 17.16 12.65
N GLY A 271 30.97 15.91 12.88
CA GLY A 271 30.45 14.75 12.14
C GLY A 271 28.93 14.62 12.22
N PHE A 272 28.36 14.72 13.42
CA PHE A 272 26.91 14.69 13.63
C PHE A 272 26.21 15.90 13.02
N ALA A 273 26.79 17.10 13.10
CA ALA A 273 26.22 18.28 12.44
C ALA A 273 26.09 18.08 10.93
N HIS A 274 27.08 17.44 10.30
CA HIS A 274 27.03 17.05 8.88
C HIS A 274 26.01 15.96 8.62
N ALA A 275 26.01 14.86 9.37
CA ALA A 275 25.10 13.73 9.16
C ALA A 275 23.63 14.12 9.35
N LEU A 276 23.30 14.89 10.40
CA LEU A 276 21.94 15.36 10.66
C LEU A 276 21.46 16.34 9.60
N GLY A 277 22.37 17.20 9.12
CA GLY A 277 22.11 18.05 7.97
C GLY A 277 21.79 17.20 6.75
N GLU A 278 22.66 16.26 6.38
CA GLU A 278 22.53 15.40 5.19
C GLU A 278 21.23 14.56 5.23
N ALA A 279 20.77 14.21 6.42
CA ALA A 279 19.47 13.58 6.65
C ALA A 279 18.26 14.53 6.43
N GLY A 280 18.47 15.84 6.30
CA GLY A 280 17.43 16.84 6.02
C GLY A 280 17.07 17.76 7.20
N ALA A 281 17.75 17.64 8.35
CA ALA A 281 17.48 18.48 9.51
C ALA A 281 18.04 19.91 9.35
N LYS A 282 17.37 20.87 9.97
CA LYS A 282 17.94 22.20 10.24
C LYS A 282 18.89 22.08 11.43
N VAL A 283 20.18 22.29 11.23
CA VAL A 283 21.20 22.06 12.26
C VAL A 283 21.68 23.38 12.88
N ALA A 284 21.60 23.47 14.20
CA ALA A 284 22.28 24.49 15.01
C ALA A 284 23.61 23.93 15.52
N VAL A 285 24.71 24.57 15.10
CA VAL A 285 26.08 24.19 15.48
C VAL A 285 26.53 25.06 16.65
N VAL A 286 26.73 24.44 17.81
CA VAL A 286 27.08 25.14 19.04
C VAL A 286 28.42 24.65 19.54
N ASP A 287 29.33 25.58 19.78
CA ASP A 287 30.68 25.30 20.24
C ASP A 287 31.18 26.47 21.11
N MET A 288 32.07 26.18 22.04
CA MET A 288 32.75 27.22 22.83
C MET A 288 33.62 28.10 21.93
N ASP A 289 34.17 27.53 20.85
CA ASP A 289 34.94 28.25 19.84
C ASP A 289 34.04 28.68 18.67
N GLN A 290 33.73 29.98 18.66
CA GLN A 290 32.92 30.61 17.62
C GLN A 290 33.45 30.36 16.21
N THR A 291 34.77 30.41 16.03
CA THR A 291 35.37 30.33 14.69
C THR A 291 35.21 28.92 14.11
N LYS A 292 35.30 27.90 14.98
CA LYS A 292 35.04 26.51 14.59
C LYS A 292 33.58 26.26 14.24
N ALA A 293 32.65 26.73 15.08
CA ALA A 293 31.22 26.62 14.80
C ALA A 293 30.85 27.32 13.46
N GLU A 294 31.33 28.54 13.25
CA GLU A 294 31.10 29.28 11.99
C GLU A 294 31.70 28.59 10.76
N THR A 295 32.83 27.90 10.92
CA THR A 295 33.45 27.10 9.85
C THR A 295 32.56 25.94 9.46
N VAL A 296 32.07 25.15 10.43
CA VAL A 296 31.17 24.03 10.15
C VAL A 296 29.86 24.49 9.53
N VAL A 297 29.31 25.63 10.00
CA VAL A 297 28.15 26.27 9.36
C VAL A 297 28.39 26.58 7.88
N LYS A 298 29.56 27.12 7.52
CA LYS A 298 29.92 27.38 6.12
C LYS A 298 30.04 26.09 5.31
N GLU A 299 30.58 25.03 5.89
CA GLU A 299 30.69 23.73 5.23
C GLU A 299 29.31 23.14 4.90
N LEU A 300 28.37 23.20 5.86
CA LEU A 300 27.00 22.72 5.67
C LEU A 300 26.27 23.52 4.56
N LEU A 301 26.49 24.83 4.52
CA LEU A 301 25.98 25.69 3.44
C LEU A 301 26.55 25.30 2.07
N LEU A 302 27.87 25.04 1.99
CA LEU A 302 28.53 24.66 0.74
C LEU A 302 28.06 23.31 0.21
N LYS A 303 27.70 22.37 1.09
CA LYS A 303 27.18 21.05 0.70
C LYS A 303 25.75 21.09 0.14
N GLY A 304 25.06 22.24 0.17
CA GLY A 304 23.66 22.34 -0.27
C GLY A 304 22.69 21.61 0.67
N VAL A 305 23.15 21.29 1.87
CA VAL A 305 22.45 20.48 2.88
C VAL A 305 21.39 21.30 3.63
N ILE A 306 21.35 22.63 3.45
CA ILE A 306 20.42 23.55 4.14
C ILE A 306 19.86 24.59 3.16
N HIS A 307 18.54 24.69 3.02
CA HIS A 307 17.84 25.64 2.14
C HIS A 307 17.38 26.95 2.84
N GLY A 308 17.91 27.29 4.01
CA GLY A 308 17.44 28.39 4.87
C GLY A 308 18.33 29.65 4.84
N ARG A 309 17.71 30.83 5.03
CA ARG A 309 18.43 32.12 5.13
C ARG A 309 19.44 32.10 6.28
N LYS A 310 20.56 32.82 6.09
CA LYS A 310 21.70 33.11 6.99
C LYS A 310 21.37 33.41 8.48
N LYS A 311 20.11 33.67 8.84
CA LYS A 311 19.63 34.00 10.19
C LYS A 311 19.20 32.78 11.02
N GLU A 312 18.91 31.63 10.38
CA GLU A 312 18.59 30.38 11.09
C GLU A 312 19.86 29.61 11.53
N LEU A 313 21.03 30.11 11.14
CA LEU A 313 22.34 29.63 11.56
C LEU A 313 22.79 30.48 12.74
N SER A 314 22.57 29.99 13.97
CA SER A 314 23.08 30.65 15.16
C SER A 314 24.30 29.92 15.69
N CYS A 315 25.45 30.60 15.65
CA CYS A 315 26.57 30.30 16.53
C CYS A 315 26.24 30.93 17.89
N ILE A 316 26.24 30.14 18.96
CA ILE A 316 26.01 30.66 20.31
C ILE A 316 27.29 30.52 21.13
N THR A 317 27.91 31.65 21.47
CA THR A 317 29.16 31.76 22.25
C THR A 317 28.90 32.03 23.75
N PRO A 318 29.83 31.67 24.67
CA PRO A 318 29.58 31.41 26.09
C PRO A 318 29.58 32.69 26.95
N LYS A 319 28.58 33.56 26.80
CA LYS A 319 28.30 34.59 27.82
C LYS A 319 27.11 34.29 28.73
N LYS A 320 26.43 33.16 28.54
CA LYS A 320 25.40 32.63 29.45
C LYS A 320 25.72 31.18 29.78
N GLN A 321 25.54 30.80 31.05
CA GLN A 321 25.65 29.40 31.50
C GLN A 321 24.82 28.50 30.58
N VAL A 322 25.40 27.38 30.17
CA VAL A 322 24.81 26.40 29.23
C VAL A 322 23.39 25.99 29.66
N SER A 323 23.13 25.89 30.97
CA SER A 323 21.81 25.57 31.54
C SER A 323 20.74 26.62 31.23
N GLN A 324 21.10 27.91 31.27
CA GLN A 324 20.20 29.01 30.90
C GLN A 324 19.98 29.04 29.39
N LEU A 325 20.98 28.62 28.61
CA LEU A 325 20.97 28.62 27.15
C LEU A 325 20.08 27.49 26.60
N VAL A 326 20.20 26.30 27.18
CA VAL A 326 19.29 25.17 26.92
C VAL A 326 17.87 25.54 27.36
N HIS A 327 17.69 26.19 28.52
CA HIS A 327 16.36 26.59 29.01
C HIS A 327 15.68 27.67 28.17
N ASP A 328 16.38 28.78 27.85
CA ASP A 328 15.88 29.89 27.01
C ASP A 328 15.57 29.40 25.58
N PHE A 329 16.22 28.33 25.11
CA PHE A 329 16.10 27.83 23.73
C PHE A 329 15.08 26.70 23.58
N VAL A 330 15.01 25.75 24.52
CA VAL A 330 13.91 24.74 24.58
C VAL A 330 12.55 25.42 24.75
N THR A 331 12.51 26.58 25.40
CA THR A 331 11.28 27.38 25.54
C THR A 331 11.00 28.28 24.33
N GLY A 332 11.99 28.54 23.46
CA GLY A 332 11.88 29.45 22.31
C GLY A 332 11.82 28.78 20.93
N HIS A 333 12.23 27.52 20.80
CA HIS A 333 12.27 26.75 19.55
C HIS A 333 11.78 25.31 19.77
N ASN A 334 10.98 24.78 18.83
CA ASN A 334 10.65 23.35 18.80
C ASN A 334 11.91 22.56 18.36
N ILE A 335 12.65 22.02 19.32
CA ILE A 335 13.78 21.13 19.05
C ILE A 335 13.26 19.71 18.93
N ASP A 336 13.60 19.02 17.84
CA ASP A 336 13.22 17.62 17.64
C ASP A 336 14.33 16.66 18.03
N VAL A 337 15.60 17.08 17.91
CA VAL A 337 16.78 16.23 18.14
C VAL A 337 17.89 17.04 18.81
N MET A 338 18.43 16.56 19.94
CA MET A 338 19.58 17.19 20.61
C MET A 338 20.74 16.19 20.74
N PHE A 339 21.92 16.59 20.27
CA PHE A 339 23.16 15.85 20.42
C PHE A 339 24.12 16.58 21.36
N LEU A 340 24.43 15.91 22.46
CA LEU A 340 25.41 16.35 23.45
C LEU A 340 26.74 15.67 23.17
N THR A 341 27.77 16.42 22.75
CA THR A 341 29.12 15.85 22.55
C THR A 341 30.11 16.25 23.62
N GLU A 342 29.65 16.54 24.83
CA GLU A 342 30.53 16.73 25.98
C GLU A 342 30.55 15.46 26.85
N THR A 343 31.73 14.88 26.99
CA THR A 343 32.08 14.15 28.21
C THR A 343 32.22 15.19 29.33
N TRP A 344 31.18 15.40 30.13
CA TRP A 344 31.36 15.94 31.48
C TRP A 344 31.99 14.83 32.32
N LEU A 345 33.31 14.70 32.22
CA LEU A 345 34.10 13.93 33.17
C LEU A 345 34.06 14.73 34.47
N ASP A 346 33.27 14.28 35.43
CA ASP A 346 33.78 14.30 36.80
C ASP A 346 35.10 13.52 36.75
N ASP A 347 36.17 14.06 37.33
CA ASP A 347 37.58 13.66 37.13
C ASP A 347 37.89 12.18 37.46
N ASN A 348 36.88 11.37 37.81
CA ASN A 348 37.00 9.99 38.26
C ASN A 348 36.25 8.91 37.48
N ASN A 349 35.55 9.19 36.37
CA ASN A 349 34.98 8.06 35.59
C ASN A 349 34.83 8.31 34.09
N LYS A 350 35.66 7.62 33.30
CA LYS A 350 35.67 7.68 31.83
C LYS A 350 34.55 6.82 31.23
N SER A 351 33.38 7.40 31.00
CA SER A 351 32.38 6.85 30.07
C SER A 351 31.49 7.98 29.52
N PRO A 352 31.20 8.04 28.20
CA PRO A 352 30.25 9.00 27.65
C PRO A 352 28.84 8.71 28.17
N ILE A 353 28.15 9.74 28.67
CA ILE A 353 26.72 9.67 29.01
C ILE A 353 25.94 10.16 27.79
N LEU A 354 25.35 9.23 27.04
CA LEU A 354 24.23 9.54 26.14
C LEU A 354 23.03 9.91 27.03
N ILE A 355 22.68 11.19 27.13
CA ILE A 355 21.39 11.59 27.68
C ILE A 355 20.35 11.33 26.58
N GLU A 356 19.81 10.12 26.55
CA GLU A 356 18.49 9.88 25.97
C GLU A 356 17.47 10.67 26.81
N SER A 357 17.06 11.84 26.35
CA SER A 357 15.84 12.47 26.85
C SER A 357 14.83 12.62 25.73
N ALA A 358 13.86 11.69 25.78
CA ALA A 358 12.52 11.75 25.19
C ALA A 358 12.41 11.77 23.66
N LEU A 359 12.72 10.63 23.03
CA LEU A 359 11.89 10.14 21.94
C LEU A 359 10.99 9.03 22.50
N PRO A 360 9.70 9.29 22.79
CA PRO A 360 8.76 8.20 22.88
C PRO A 360 8.62 7.63 21.46
N ASN A 361 9.28 6.49 21.23
CA ASN A 361 9.01 5.52 20.16
C ASN A 361 9.84 5.56 18.86
N TYR A 362 11.11 5.96 18.80
CA TYR A 362 11.96 5.56 17.66
C TYR A 362 13.44 5.37 18.01
N MET A 363 13.96 4.19 17.63
CA MET A 363 15.35 3.68 17.60
C MET A 363 15.92 3.00 18.85
N PHE A 364 15.94 1.66 18.87
CA PHE A 364 16.94 0.86 18.16
C PHE A 364 16.24 -0.10 17.20
#